data_AF-A0A8J6IZQ3-F1
#
_entry.id   AF-A0A8J6IZQ3-F1
#
_cell.length_a   1.000
_cell.length_b   1.000
_cell.length_c   1.000
_cell.angle_alpha   90.00
_cell.angle_beta   90.00
_cell.angle_gamma   90.00
#
_symmetry.space_group_name_H-M   'P 1'
#
loop_
_entity.id
_entity.type
_entity.pdbx_description
1 polymer ?
#
loop_
_entity_poly.entity_id
_entity_poly.type
_entity_poly.pdbx_seq_one_letter_code
_entity_poly.pdbx_strand_id
1 'polypeptide(L)'
;MTNLTINNKARAIEMTKKFEKAASRFGSDEYKALQEARRDNPTYKVIVKTSTAKSKESFKGLTYDYMKKYIAAHDDKDKTIMAEFEMLRGTSAEAKEMNAAARPYGEMKKWFFDKYPAFKEFTENCNKALKKEKAA
;
A
#
# COMPACT_ATOMS: atom_id res chain seq x y z
N MET A 1 -17.73 1.12 -16.94
CA MET A 1 -16.38 1.71 -16.92
C MET A 1 -15.67 1.29 -18.19
N THR A 2 -15.43 2.24 -19.10
CA THR A 2 -14.71 2.01 -20.36
C THR A 2 -13.24 1.73 -20.02
N ASN A 3 -12.78 0.50 -20.25
CA ASN A 3 -11.44 0.06 -19.83
C ASN A 3 -10.35 0.30 -20.92
N LEU A 4 -10.72 0.97 -22.00
CA LEU A 4 -9.90 1.31 -23.16
C LEU A 4 -9.99 2.83 -23.39
N THR A 5 -8.88 3.50 -23.66
CA THR A 5 -8.79 4.95 -23.85
C THR A 5 -7.80 5.30 -24.95
N ILE A 6 -8.15 6.21 -25.85
CA ILE A 6 -7.24 6.72 -26.89
C ILE A 6 -6.57 8.00 -26.38
N ASN A 7 -5.26 7.95 -26.17
CA ASN A 7 -4.45 9.09 -25.76
C ASN A 7 -3.72 9.68 -26.98
N ASN A 8 -4.35 10.68 -27.60
CA ASN A 8 -3.82 11.34 -28.79
C ASN A 8 -2.50 12.09 -28.54
N LYS A 9 -2.27 12.61 -27.32
CA LYS A 9 -1.03 13.32 -26.97
C LYS A 9 0.17 12.38 -26.93
N ALA A 10 -0.01 11.20 -26.34
CA ALA A 10 1.02 10.18 -26.23
C ALA A 10 1.07 9.24 -27.45
N ARG A 11 0.15 9.40 -28.43
CA ARG A 11 -0.08 8.46 -29.53
C ARG A 11 -0.19 7.02 -29.02
N ALA A 12 -1.04 6.81 -28.02
CA ALA A 12 -1.17 5.53 -27.33
C ALA A 12 -2.63 5.10 -27.14
N ILE A 13 -2.87 3.80 -27.27
CA ILE A 13 -4.12 3.14 -26.87
C ILE A 13 -3.87 2.56 -25.48
N GLU A 14 -4.46 3.18 -24.48
CA GLU A 14 -4.25 2.88 -23.07
C GLU A 14 -5.37 1.96 -22.57
N MET A 15 -5.02 0.87 -21.90
CA MET A 15 -5.99 -0.07 -21.33
C MET A 15 -5.66 -0.47 -19.90
N THR A 16 -6.65 -0.93 -19.15
CA THR A 16 -6.42 -1.51 -17.82
C THR A 16 -5.90 -2.95 -17.91
N LYS A 17 -5.20 -3.43 -16.89
CA LYS A 17 -4.74 -4.83 -16.81
C LYS A 17 -5.88 -5.85 -16.88
N LYS A 18 -7.06 -5.49 -16.36
CA LYS A 18 -8.26 -6.33 -16.46
C LYS A 18 -8.73 -6.46 -17.92
N PHE A 19 -8.69 -5.36 -18.67
CA PHE A 19 -9.07 -5.36 -20.07
C PHE A 19 -8.07 -6.09 -20.96
N GLU A 20 -6.77 -5.91 -20.72
CA GLU A 20 -5.73 -6.70 -21.40
C GLU A 20 -6.01 -8.21 -21.27
N LYS A 21 -6.29 -8.68 -20.04
CA LYS A 21 -6.60 -10.10 -19.78
C LYS A 21 -7.90 -10.56 -20.46
N ALA A 22 -8.89 -9.68 -20.63
CA ALA A 22 -10.10 -10.02 -21.37
C ALA A 22 -9.83 -10.06 -22.88
N ALA A 23 -9.14 -9.05 -23.40
CA ALA A 23 -8.76 -8.91 -24.80
C ALA A 23 -7.76 -9.98 -25.27
N SER A 24 -7.03 -10.63 -24.37
CA SER A 24 -6.19 -11.78 -24.73
C SER A 24 -7.00 -13.01 -25.16
N ARG A 25 -8.32 -13.04 -24.88
CA ARG A 25 -9.22 -14.08 -25.38
C ARG A 25 -9.69 -13.71 -26.78
N PHE A 26 -9.20 -14.44 -27.78
CA PHE A 26 -9.61 -14.24 -29.16
C PHE A 26 -11.13 -14.33 -29.31
N GLY A 27 -11.72 -13.39 -30.05
CA GLY A 27 -13.17 -13.33 -30.29
C GLY A 27 -14.01 -12.73 -29.17
N SER A 28 -13.42 -12.39 -28.02
CA SER A 28 -14.09 -11.62 -26.97
C SER A 28 -14.47 -10.21 -27.45
N ASP A 29 -15.43 -9.59 -26.77
CA ASP A 29 -15.84 -8.23 -27.08
C ASP A 29 -14.70 -7.24 -26.83
N GLU A 30 -13.90 -7.45 -25.78
CA GLU A 30 -12.70 -6.66 -25.50
C GLU A 30 -11.61 -6.83 -26.56
N TYR A 31 -11.45 -8.03 -27.12
CA TYR A 31 -10.54 -8.27 -28.23
C TYR A 31 -10.99 -7.48 -29.46
N LYS A 32 -12.28 -7.56 -29.83
CA LYS A 32 -12.84 -6.84 -30.99
C LYS A 32 -12.66 -5.33 -30.85
N ALA A 33 -13.02 -4.78 -29.68
CA ALA A 33 -12.84 -3.36 -29.39
C ALA A 33 -11.38 -2.91 -29.48
N LEU A 34 -10.43 -3.75 -29.04
CA LEU A 34 -9.00 -3.47 -29.19
C LEU A 34 -8.55 -3.50 -30.66
N GLN A 35 -9.05 -4.45 -31.46
CA GLN A 35 -8.73 -4.52 -32.89
C GLN A 35 -9.29 -3.32 -33.67
N GLU A 36 -10.50 -2.87 -33.35
CA GLU A 36 -11.10 -1.65 -33.92
C GLU A 36 -10.25 -0.42 -33.58
N ALA A 37 -9.89 -0.24 -32.31
CA ALA A 37 -9.03 0.87 -31.90
C ALA A 37 -7.67 0.87 -32.60
N ARG A 38 -7.07 -0.31 -32.84
CA ARG A 38 -5.82 -0.45 -33.61
C ARG A 38 -6.00 -0.12 -35.08
N ARG A 39 -7.14 -0.48 -35.67
CA ARG A 39 -7.46 -0.19 -37.08
C ARG A 39 -7.61 1.31 -37.32
N ASP A 40 -8.29 2.00 -36.40
CA ASP A 40 -8.52 3.44 -36.50
C ASP A 40 -7.25 4.25 -36.15
N ASN A 41 -6.34 3.66 -35.37
CA ASN A 41 -5.12 4.32 -34.89
C ASN A 41 -3.87 3.47 -35.17
N PRO A 42 -3.53 3.20 -36.44
CA PRO A 42 -2.48 2.23 -36.81
C PRO A 42 -1.08 2.64 -36.35
N THR A 43 -0.87 3.92 -36.09
CA THR A 43 0.42 4.47 -35.65
C THR A 43 0.56 4.54 -34.12
N TYR A 44 -0.47 4.15 -33.36
CA TYR A 44 -0.51 4.31 -31.92
C TYR A 44 0.03 3.07 -31.21
N LYS A 45 0.76 3.27 -30.11
CA LYS A 45 1.27 2.17 -29.28
C LYS A 45 0.21 1.69 -28.30
N VAL A 46 0.06 0.38 -28.14
CA VAL A 46 -0.84 -0.18 -27.12
C VAL A 46 -0.10 -0.28 -25.79
N ILE A 47 -0.65 0.34 -24.75
CA ILE A 47 -0.03 0.45 -23.42
C ILE A 47 -1.01 -0.03 -22.35
N VAL A 48 -0.56 -0.95 -21.50
CA VAL A 48 -1.30 -1.34 -20.30
C VAL A 48 -0.96 -0.35 -19.19
N LYS A 49 -1.95 0.44 -18.78
CA LYS A 49 -1.80 1.29 -17.59
C LYS A 49 -1.69 0.39 -16.37
N THR A 50 -0.53 0.44 -15.74
CA THR A 50 -0.43 0.08 -14.34
C THR A 50 -1.26 1.09 -13.58
N SER A 51 -2.38 0.64 -13.00
CA SER A 51 -3.00 1.44 -11.95
C SER A 51 -1.96 1.49 -10.84
N THR A 52 -1.22 2.57 -10.74
CA THR A 52 -0.66 2.99 -9.46
C THR A 52 -1.89 3.30 -8.63
N ALA A 53 -2.47 2.25 -8.03
CA ALA A 53 -3.18 2.45 -6.79
C ALA A 53 -2.13 3.18 -5.96
N LYS A 54 -2.30 4.51 -5.79
CA LYS A 54 -1.71 5.17 -4.63
C LYS A 54 -2.18 4.25 -3.52
N SER A 55 -1.26 3.48 -2.95
CA SER A 55 -1.59 2.76 -1.74
C SER A 55 -2.26 3.83 -0.89
N LYS A 56 -3.43 3.53 -0.31
CA LYS A 56 -3.90 4.38 0.78
C LYS A 56 -2.74 4.33 1.75
N GLU A 57 -1.87 5.33 1.70
CA GLU A 57 -0.78 5.57 2.62
C GLU A 57 -1.49 5.94 3.91
N SER A 58 -2.06 4.90 4.50
CA SER A 58 -2.88 5.00 5.66
C SER A 58 -1.99 5.37 6.85
N PHE A 59 -0.67 5.25 6.70
CA PHE A 59 0.29 5.36 7.80
C PHE A 59 1.68 5.86 7.34
N LYS A 60 1.78 7.00 6.63
CA LYS A 60 3.10 7.67 6.46
C LYS A 60 3.68 7.97 7.85
N GLY A 61 4.74 7.26 8.24
CA GLY A 61 5.56 7.61 9.41
C GLY A 61 5.70 6.55 10.50
N LEU A 62 4.75 5.62 10.68
CA LEU A 62 4.81 4.62 11.76
C LEU A 62 5.58 3.35 11.35
N THR A 63 6.77 3.49 10.79
CA THR A 63 7.59 2.32 10.39
C THR A 63 8.02 1.48 11.60
N TYR A 64 8.47 0.25 11.38
CA TYR A 64 9.05 -0.55 12.47
C TYR A 64 10.25 0.12 13.15
N ASP A 65 11.05 0.87 12.39
CA ASP A 65 12.16 1.66 12.93
C ASP A 65 11.65 2.77 13.85
N TYR A 66 10.57 3.45 13.44
CA TYR A 66 9.92 4.47 14.27
C TYR A 66 9.37 3.86 15.56
N MET A 67 8.63 2.74 15.47
CA MET A 67 8.12 2.03 16.66
C MET A 67 9.27 1.67 17.60
N LYS A 68 10.38 1.14 17.08
CA LYS A 68 11.55 0.77 17.88
C LYS A 68 12.17 1.99 18.59
N LYS A 69 12.34 3.11 17.89
CA LYS A 69 12.86 4.36 18.49
C LYS A 69 11.94 4.91 19.56
N TYR A 70 10.62 4.87 19.32
CA TYR A 70 9.63 5.34 20.29
C TYR A 70 9.62 4.45 21.54
N ILE A 71 9.62 3.13 21.38
CA ILE A 71 9.72 2.19 22.50
C ILE A 71 11.00 2.47 23.28
N ALA A 72 12.16 2.59 22.63
CA ALA A 72 13.43 2.85 23.31
C ALA A 72 13.46 4.16 24.14
N ALA A 73 12.69 5.18 23.73
CA ALA A 73 12.60 6.45 24.46
C ALA A 73 11.55 6.44 25.59
N HIS A 74 10.57 5.53 25.51
CA HIS A 74 9.44 5.41 26.44
C HIS A 74 9.37 4.03 27.11
N ASP A 75 10.49 3.31 27.11
CA ASP A 75 10.58 1.97 27.68
C ASP A 75 10.65 2.06 29.20
N ASP A 76 10.21 0.98 29.85
CA ASP A 76 10.44 0.82 31.27
C ASP A 76 11.94 0.58 31.53
N LYS A 77 12.40 0.79 32.78
CA LYS A 77 13.82 0.63 33.15
C LYS A 77 14.39 -0.75 32.78
N ASP A 78 13.53 -1.76 32.75
CA ASP A 78 13.86 -3.16 32.47
C ASP A 78 13.75 -3.56 30.98
N LYS A 79 13.40 -2.62 30.09
CA LYS A 79 13.28 -2.84 28.63
C LYS A 79 12.34 -3.97 28.20
N THR A 80 11.30 -4.20 28.99
CA THR A 80 10.33 -5.28 28.80
C THR A 80 9.51 -5.09 27.52
N ILE A 81 9.16 -3.84 27.18
CA ILE A 81 8.33 -3.54 26.02
C ILE A 81 9.13 -3.74 24.72
N MET A 82 10.44 -3.43 24.73
CA MET A 82 11.33 -3.75 23.62
C MET A 82 11.47 -5.27 23.40
N ALA A 83 11.59 -6.05 24.47
CA ALA A 83 11.68 -7.50 24.37
C ALA A 83 10.40 -8.11 23.78
N GLU A 84 9.21 -7.66 24.24
CA GLU A 84 7.93 -8.05 23.65
C GLU A 84 7.85 -7.70 22.15
N PHE A 85 8.31 -6.50 21.77
CA PHE A 85 8.31 -6.06 20.37
C PHE A 85 9.21 -6.95 19.49
N GLU A 86 10.40 -7.31 19.98
CA GLU A 86 11.34 -8.16 19.25
C GLU A 86 10.85 -9.61 19.14
N MET A 87 10.13 -10.10 20.15
CA MET A 87 9.46 -11.42 20.12
C MET A 87 8.35 -11.43 19.06
N LEU A 88 7.46 -10.43 19.04
CA LEU A 88 6.39 -10.34 18.05
C LEU A 88 6.91 -10.16 16.62
N ARG A 89 8.08 -9.52 16.46
CA ARG A 89 8.76 -9.40 15.17
C ARG A 89 9.47 -10.66 14.70
N GLY A 90 9.53 -11.72 15.52
CA GLY A 90 10.31 -12.91 15.19
C GLY A 90 11.83 -12.65 15.20
N THR A 91 12.26 -11.58 15.86
CA THR A 91 13.67 -11.15 15.87
C THR A 91 14.40 -11.44 17.18
N SER A 92 13.67 -11.79 18.24
CA SER A 92 14.26 -12.22 19.52
C SER A 92 15.03 -13.54 19.36
N ALA A 93 15.91 -13.83 20.31
CA ALA A 93 16.67 -15.09 20.32
C ALA A 93 15.73 -16.30 20.35
N GLU A 94 14.71 -16.27 21.22
CA GLU A 94 13.74 -17.37 21.35
C GLU A 94 12.89 -17.54 20.09
N ALA A 95 12.50 -16.43 19.45
CA ALA A 95 11.67 -16.48 18.25
C ALA A 95 12.44 -17.01 17.03
N LYS A 96 13.74 -16.70 16.94
CA LYS A 96 14.63 -17.26 15.91
C LYS A 96 14.88 -18.75 16.11
N GLU A 97 15.10 -19.19 17.34
CA GLU A 97 15.27 -20.62 17.67
C GLU A 97 14.02 -21.43 17.29
N MET A 98 12.82 -20.85 17.46
CA MET A 98 11.55 -21.50 17.16
C MET A 98 11.06 -21.33 15.71
N ASN A 99 11.84 -20.69 14.83
CA ASN A 99 11.41 -20.29 13.47
C ASN A 99 10.05 -19.56 13.45
N ALA A 100 9.77 -18.76 14.47
CA ALA A 100 8.50 -18.08 14.60
C ALA A 100 8.33 -17.02 13.50
N ALA A 101 7.23 -17.09 12.75
CA ALA A 101 6.91 -16.09 11.75
C ALA A 101 6.63 -14.73 12.39
N ALA A 102 7.19 -13.66 11.81
CA ALA A 102 6.90 -12.29 12.22
C ALA A 102 5.40 -12.00 12.11
N ARG A 103 4.83 -11.36 13.13
CA ARG A 103 3.43 -10.94 13.10
C ARG A 103 3.20 -9.94 11.95
N PRO A 104 2.03 -9.98 11.29
CA PRO A 104 1.68 -9.01 10.26
C PRO A 104 1.79 -7.57 10.79
N TYR A 105 2.23 -6.63 9.95
CA TYR A 105 2.39 -5.21 10.33
C TYR A 105 1.10 -4.60 10.91
N GLY A 106 -0.07 -5.01 10.41
CA GLY A 106 -1.35 -4.57 10.96
C GLY A 106 -1.56 -4.93 12.43
N GLU A 107 -1.12 -6.13 12.84
CA GLU A 107 -1.18 -6.60 14.23
C GLU A 107 -0.14 -5.88 15.09
N MET A 108 1.10 -5.74 14.62
CA MET A 108 2.16 -5.00 15.31
C MET A 108 1.76 -3.56 15.61
N LYS A 109 1.08 -2.93 14.65
CA LYS A 109 0.56 -1.57 14.79
C LYS A 109 -0.57 -1.49 15.80
N LYS A 110 -1.49 -2.45 15.81
CA LYS A 110 -2.57 -2.51 16.81
C LYS A 110 -1.98 -2.63 18.21
N TRP A 111 -1.04 -3.57 18.39
CA TRP A 111 -0.30 -3.75 19.65
C TRP A 111 0.40 -2.45 20.09
N PHE A 112 1.09 -1.76 19.18
CA PHE A 112 1.79 -0.51 19.50
C PHE A 112 0.83 0.59 19.98
N PHE A 113 -0.34 0.73 19.34
CA PHE A 113 -1.35 1.68 19.77
C PHE A 113 -2.06 1.30 21.07
N ASP A 114 -2.21 0.01 21.34
CA ASP A 114 -2.77 -0.47 22.61
C ASP A 114 -1.79 -0.22 23.76
N LYS A 115 -0.47 -0.32 23.52
CA LYS A 115 0.58 0.02 24.51
C LYS A 115 0.76 1.53 24.71
N TYR A 116 0.60 2.33 23.66
CA TYR A 116 0.77 3.78 23.72
C TYR A 116 -0.50 4.54 23.26
N PRO A 117 -1.56 4.57 24.08
CA PRO A 117 -2.82 5.24 23.72
C PRO A 117 -2.64 6.74 23.50
N ALA A 118 -1.77 7.41 24.25
CA ALA A 118 -1.47 8.83 24.06
C ALA A 118 -0.87 9.13 22.66
N PHE A 119 -0.03 8.22 22.13
CA PHE A 119 0.53 8.35 20.78
C PHE A 119 -0.56 8.20 19.71
N LYS A 120 -1.52 7.30 19.94
CA LYS A 120 -2.69 7.12 19.07
C LYS A 120 -3.52 8.41 19.00
N GLU A 121 -3.84 9.01 20.14
CA GLU A 121 -4.60 10.27 20.21
C GLU A 121 -3.87 11.42 19.51
N PHE A 122 -2.56 11.55 19.73
CA PHE A 122 -1.73 12.54 19.03
C PHE A 122 -1.78 12.37 17.51
N THR A 123 -1.61 11.14 17.03
CA THR A 123 -1.65 10.81 15.60
C THR A 123 -3.02 11.11 14.98
N GLU A 124 -4.10 10.80 15.69
CA GLU A 124 -5.46 11.13 15.25
C GLU A 124 -5.70 12.64 15.18
N ASN A 125 -5.16 13.41 16.11
CA ASN A 125 -5.26 14.87 16.13
C ASN A 125 -4.45 15.53 15.00
N CYS A 126 -3.22 15.10 14.74
CA CYS A 126 -2.42 15.57 13.59
C CYS A 126 -3.14 15.28 12.26
N ASN A 127 -3.74 14.08 12.13
CA ASN A 127 -4.50 13.72 10.93
C ASN A 127 -5.76 14.58 10.74
N LYS A 128 -6.45 14.97 11.83
CA LYS A 128 -7.58 15.92 11.76
C LYS A 128 -7.12 17.31 11.31
N ALA A 129 -5.99 17.80 11.81
CA ALA A 129 -5.43 19.10 11.42
C ALA A 129 -5.06 19.16 9.93
N LEU A 130 -4.36 18.14 9.42
CA LEU A 130 -3.99 18.05 7.99
C LEU A 130 -5.20 17.96 7.05
N LYS A 131 -6.31 17.36 7.51
CA LYS A 131 -7.56 17.30 6.73
C LYS A 131 -8.28 18.65 6.68
N LYS A 132 -8.20 19.46 7.74
CA LYS A 132 -8.73 20.84 7.73
C LYS A 132 -7.98 21.73 6.75
N GLU A 133 -6.65 21.63 6.70
CA GLU A 133 -5.83 22.45 5.80
C GLU A 133 -6.05 22.13 4.31
N LYS A 134 -6.35 20.88 3.96
CA LYS A 134 -6.65 20.48 2.57
C LYS A 134 -8.08 20.79 2.11
N ALA A 135 -8.95 21.21 3.02
CA ALA A 135 -10.34 21.55 2.74
C ALA A 135 -10.61 23.06 2.76
N ALA A 136 -9.60 23.87 3.13
CA ALA A 136 -9.59 25.32 3.05
C ALA A 136 -8.90 25.77 1.76
#